data_AF-A0A9W7Y2A2-F1
#
_entry.id   AF-A0A9W7Y2A2-F1
#
_cell.length_a   1.000
_cell.length_b   1.000
_cell.length_c   1.000
_cell.angle_alpha   90.00
_cell.angle_beta   90.00
_cell.angle_gamma   90.00
#
_symmetry.space_group_name_H-M   'P 1'
#
loop_
_entity.id
_entity.type
_entity.pdbx_description
1 polymer ?
#
loop_
_entity_poly.entity_id
_entity_poly.type
_entity_poly.pdbx_seq_one_letter_code
_entity_poly.pdbx_strand_id
1 'polypeptide(L)'
;MAVPLKIGQQLVPIAKFRPSMRGFDCEVIVLETAQPTTTRDRMTIHTFLVADQTGSIMMNIWGDDGNCIHNGDIIRIESAEAKVFRGFLHLSVTRFGKIKRVGEDTMLFKEQPNFSDTMWVTEDEAAKMAQSSENV
;
A
#
# COMPACT_ATOMS: atom_id res chain seq x y z
N MET A 1 16.56 -7.56 16.31
CA MET A 1 17.56 -6.46 16.29
C MET A 1 16.86 -5.20 15.83
N ALA A 2 16.80 -4.16 16.66
CA ALA A 2 16.18 -2.89 16.30
C ALA A 2 17.15 -2.09 15.42
N VAL A 3 16.75 -1.75 14.20
CA VAL A 3 17.53 -0.88 13.33
C VAL A 3 17.17 0.57 13.69
N PRO A 4 18.15 1.41 14.10
CA PRO A 4 17.86 2.81 14.41
C PRO A 4 17.36 3.52 13.16
N LEU A 5 16.25 4.26 13.29
CA LEU A 5 15.82 5.22 12.28
C LEU A 5 16.97 6.20 12.07
N LYS A 6 17.39 6.40 10.82
CA LYS A 6 18.32 7.48 10.48
C LYS A 6 17.68 8.79 10.93
N ILE A 7 18.38 9.52 11.81
CA ILE A 7 17.94 10.82 12.32
C ILE A 7 17.59 11.71 11.11
N GLY A 8 16.31 12.04 10.97
CA GLY A 8 15.76 12.87 9.88
C GLY A 8 14.84 12.16 8.87
N GLN A 9 14.71 10.84 8.88
CA GLN A 9 13.77 10.13 7.99
C GLN A 9 12.39 10.05 8.65
N GLN A 10 11.51 11.00 8.32
CA GLN A 10 10.13 11.00 8.80
C GLN A 10 9.32 9.92 8.07
N LEU A 11 8.73 8.99 8.83
CA LEU A 11 7.77 8.03 8.29
C LEU A 11 6.51 8.79 7.84
N VAL A 12 6.11 8.56 6.59
CA VAL A 12 4.92 9.15 6.01
C VAL A 12 3.72 8.27 6.37
N PRO A 13 2.71 8.82 7.06
CA PRO A 13 1.49 8.08 7.37
C PRO A 13 0.62 7.88 6.11
N ILE A 14 -0.19 6.83 6.11
CA ILE A 14 -1.04 6.42 4.99
C ILE A 14 -1.94 7.57 4.51
N ALA A 15 -2.52 8.36 5.42
CA ALA A 15 -3.39 9.47 5.04
C ALA A 15 -2.73 10.57 4.18
N LYS A 16 -1.39 10.62 4.14
CA LYS A 16 -0.64 11.55 3.30
C LYS A 16 -0.30 11.00 1.92
N PHE A 17 -0.57 9.72 1.65
CA PHE A 17 -0.29 9.14 0.35
C PHE A 17 -1.13 9.80 -0.74
N ARG A 18 -0.52 10.04 -1.88
CA ARG A 18 -1.16 10.62 -3.07
C ARG A 18 -0.74 9.82 -4.30
N PRO A 19 -1.58 9.76 -5.35
CA PRO A 19 -1.19 9.17 -6.62
C PRO A 19 0.19 9.68 -7.08
N SER A 20 1.02 8.76 -7.58
CA SER A 20 2.35 9.05 -8.12
C SER A 20 3.40 9.52 -7.09
N MET A 21 3.09 9.49 -5.80
CA MET A 21 4.07 9.73 -4.74
C MET A 21 5.08 8.58 -4.68
N ARG A 22 6.39 8.89 -4.61
CA ARG A 22 7.48 7.89 -4.60
C ARG A 22 8.62 8.32 -3.70
N GLY A 23 9.41 7.36 -3.24
CA GLY A 23 10.67 7.60 -2.53
C GLY A 23 10.48 8.03 -1.07
N PHE A 24 9.32 7.75 -0.49
CA PHE A 24 9.06 7.99 0.93
C PHE A 24 9.17 6.70 1.73
N ASP A 25 9.35 6.82 3.03
CA ASP A 25 9.37 5.67 3.93
C ASP A 25 8.08 5.63 4.73
N CYS A 26 7.58 4.43 5.02
CA CYS A 26 6.42 4.23 5.87
C CYS A 26 6.56 2.96 6.71
N GLU A 27 5.72 2.86 7.73
CA GLU A 27 5.61 1.70 8.59
C GLU A 27 4.14 1.37 8.75
N VAL A 28 3.80 0.09 8.62
CA VAL A 28 2.41 -0.39 8.62
C VAL A 28 2.35 -1.75 9.30
N ILE A 29 1.20 -2.07 9.85
CA ILE A 29 0.86 -3.41 10.33
C ILE A 29 0.02 -4.14 9.27
N VAL A 30 0.29 -5.42 9.07
CA VAL A 30 -0.45 -6.28 8.14
C VAL A 30 -1.71 -6.80 8.81
N LEU A 31 -2.86 -6.52 8.22
CA LEU A 31 -4.17 -6.93 8.73
C LEU A 31 -4.64 -8.23 8.08
N GLU A 32 -4.59 -8.27 6.75
CA GLU A 32 -5.08 -9.39 5.96
C GLU A 32 -4.13 -9.71 4.80
N THR A 33 -4.04 -11.00 4.48
CA THR A 33 -3.28 -11.52 3.34
C THR A 33 -4.25 -12.13 2.34
N ALA A 34 -4.29 -11.59 1.12
CA ALA A 34 -5.10 -12.13 0.03
C ALA A 34 -4.39 -13.30 -0.67
N GLN A 35 -5.14 -14.08 -1.45
CA GLN A 35 -4.55 -15.15 -2.27
C GLN A 35 -3.59 -14.55 -3.30
N PRO A 36 -2.33 -15.03 -3.38
CA PRO A 36 -1.37 -14.55 -4.36
C PRO A 36 -1.88 -14.77 -5.79
N THR A 37 -1.67 -13.77 -6.65
CA THR A 37 -2.09 -13.82 -8.04
C THR A 37 -0.87 -13.92 -8.95
N THR A 38 -0.85 -14.90 -9.86
CA THR A 38 0.23 -15.02 -10.85
C THR A 38 -0.13 -14.28 -12.14
N THR A 39 0.76 -13.40 -12.61
CA THR A 39 0.60 -12.69 -13.87
C THR A 39 0.92 -13.58 -15.07
N ARG A 40 0.59 -13.10 -16.28
CA ARG A 40 0.91 -13.79 -17.54
C ARG A 40 2.42 -14.04 -17.71
N ASP A 41 3.24 -13.13 -17.17
CA ASP A 41 4.70 -13.21 -17.21
C ASP A 41 5.29 -14.09 -16.09
N ARG A 42 4.44 -14.88 -15.42
CA ARG A 42 4.79 -15.79 -14.30
C ARG A 42 5.38 -15.06 -13.09
N MET A 43 5.05 -13.80 -12.89
CA MET A 43 5.38 -13.09 -11.66
C MET A 43 4.22 -13.24 -10.66
N THR A 44 4.53 -13.55 -9.42
CA THR A 44 3.55 -13.59 -8.34
C THR A 44 3.39 -12.20 -7.73
N ILE A 45 2.14 -11.80 -7.50
CA ILE A 45 1.77 -10.61 -6.75
C ILE A 45 1.11 -11.07 -5.46
N HIS A 46 1.68 -10.63 -4.34
CA HIS A 46 1.10 -10.79 -3.02
C HIS A 46 0.40 -9.50 -2.63
N THR A 47 -0.89 -9.62 -2.29
CA THR A 47 -1.74 -8.48 -1.95
C THR A 47 -2.11 -8.57 -0.47
N PHE A 48 -1.98 -7.44 0.23
CA PHE A 48 -2.22 -7.33 1.67
C PHE A 48 -3.09 -6.13 1.96
N LEU A 49 -3.94 -6.23 2.96
CA LEU A 49 -4.50 -5.05 3.63
C LEU A 49 -3.54 -4.65 4.75
N VAL A 50 -3.03 -3.42 4.71
CA VAL A 50 -2.12 -2.90 5.74
C VAL A 50 -2.66 -1.61 6.33
N ALA A 51 -2.30 -1.29 7.57
CA ALA A 51 -2.81 -0.12 8.26
C ALA A 51 -1.76 0.59 9.13
N ASP A 52 -2.06 1.85 9.45
CA ASP A 52 -1.41 2.66 10.47
C ASP A 52 -2.46 3.42 11.29
N GLN A 53 -2.03 4.35 12.16
CA GLN A 53 -2.95 5.12 13.00
C GLN A 53 -3.92 6.05 12.22
N THR A 54 -3.70 6.22 10.92
CA THR A 54 -4.44 7.14 10.06
C THR A 54 -5.43 6.46 9.13
N GLY A 55 -5.30 5.15 8.90
CA GLY A 55 -6.24 4.35 8.11
C GLY A 55 -5.56 3.10 7.52
N SER A 56 -6.21 2.50 6.52
CA SER A 56 -5.72 1.31 5.83
C SER A 56 -5.52 1.55 4.34
N ILE A 57 -4.73 0.70 3.69
CA ILE A 57 -4.50 0.70 2.24
C ILE A 57 -4.14 -0.71 1.77
N MET A 58 -4.47 -1.02 0.53
CA MET A 58 -4.02 -2.22 -0.16
C MET A 58 -2.55 -2.08 -0.58
N MET A 59 -1.73 -3.05 -0.19
CA MET A 59 -0.31 -3.14 -0.53
C MET A 59 -0.06 -4.32 -1.47
N ASN A 60 0.74 -4.10 -2.52
CA ASN A 60 1.17 -5.13 -3.45
C ASN A 60 2.68 -5.33 -3.38
N ILE A 61 3.11 -6.56 -3.12
CA ILE A 61 4.50 -7.00 -3.17
C ILE A 61 4.69 -7.98 -4.33
N TRP A 62 5.77 -7.80 -5.07
CA TRP A 62 6.08 -8.60 -6.26
C TRP A 62 7.14 -9.64 -5.95
N GLY A 63 6.99 -10.84 -6.51
CA GLY A 63 7.95 -11.93 -6.35
C GLY A 63 7.85 -12.61 -4.98
N ASP A 64 8.90 -13.33 -4.63
CA ASP A 64 8.86 -14.27 -3.50
C ASP A 64 8.94 -13.62 -2.12
N ASP A 65 9.32 -12.33 -2.05
CA ASP A 65 9.41 -11.57 -0.80
C ASP A 65 8.07 -11.52 -0.05
N GLY A 66 6.96 -11.60 -0.78
CA GLY A 66 5.62 -11.61 -0.20
C GLY A 66 5.28 -12.89 0.57
N ASN A 67 5.98 -14.01 0.34
CA ASN A 67 5.74 -15.26 1.05
C ASN A 67 6.12 -15.19 2.54
N CYS A 68 6.97 -14.25 2.92
CA CYS A 68 7.51 -14.13 4.27
C CYS A 68 6.68 -13.19 5.16
N ILE A 69 5.65 -12.55 4.61
CA ILE A 69 4.80 -11.56 5.29
C ILE A 69 3.53 -12.22 5.79
N HIS A 70 3.21 -12.02 7.07
CA HIS A 70 2.05 -12.61 7.73
C HIS A 70 1.19 -11.54 8.41
N ASN A 71 -0.07 -11.87 8.69
CA ASN A 71 -0.94 -11.02 9.49
C ASN A 71 -0.31 -10.75 10.86
N GLY A 72 -0.42 -9.51 11.36
CA GLY A 72 0.21 -9.05 12.60
C GLY A 72 1.61 -8.48 12.40
N ASP A 73 2.29 -8.76 11.28
CA ASP A 73 3.63 -8.23 11.02
C ASP A 73 3.64 -6.70 10.93
N ILE A 74 4.59 -6.08 11.64
CA ILE A 74 4.91 -4.68 11.49
C ILE A 74 6.06 -4.57 10.50
N ILE A 75 5.78 -3.99 9.35
CA ILE A 75 6.73 -3.86 8.25
C ILE A 75 7.11 -2.39 8.05
N ARG A 76 8.41 -2.14 7.94
CA ARG A 76 8.95 -0.87 7.49
C ARG A 76 9.34 -0.98 6.03
N ILE A 77 8.87 -0.02 5.25
CA ILE A 77 9.13 0.07 3.82
C ILE A 77 9.99 1.31 3.59
N GLU A 78 11.20 1.09 3.07
CA GLU A 78 12.11 2.14 2.64
C GLU A 78 11.91 2.40 1.14
N SER A 79 11.78 3.66 0.72
CA SER A 79 11.54 4.03 -0.68
C SER A 79 10.28 3.37 -1.28
N ALA A 80 9.15 3.57 -0.63
CA ALA A 80 7.82 3.19 -1.07
C ALA A 80 7.30 4.04 -2.24
N GLU A 81 6.23 3.55 -2.86
CA GLU A 81 5.46 4.20 -3.91
C GLU A 81 3.96 4.04 -3.67
N ALA A 82 3.21 5.12 -3.87
CA ALA A 82 1.76 5.10 -3.93
C ALA A 82 1.31 5.19 -5.40
N LYS A 83 0.76 4.09 -5.92
CA LYS A 83 0.40 3.93 -7.33
C LYS A 83 -1.09 3.70 -7.48
N VAL A 84 -1.69 4.30 -8.50
CA VAL A 84 -3.07 3.99 -8.88
C VAL A 84 -3.09 2.78 -9.80
N PHE A 85 -3.88 1.76 -9.45
CA PHE A 85 -4.12 0.58 -10.25
C PHE A 85 -5.63 0.38 -10.38
N ARG A 86 -6.13 0.36 -11.64
CA ARG A 86 -7.57 0.29 -11.95
C ARG A 86 -8.42 1.33 -11.20
N GLY A 87 -7.89 2.55 -11.05
CA GLY A 87 -8.55 3.64 -10.34
C GLY A 87 -8.32 3.67 -8.83
N PHE A 88 -7.72 2.65 -8.22
CA PHE A 88 -7.56 2.59 -6.76
C PHE A 88 -6.11 2.77 -6.33
N LEU A 89 -5.89 3.52 -5.24
CA LEU A 89 -4.56 3.74 -4.69
C LEU A 89 -4.04 2.48 -4.02
N HIS A 90 -2.83 2.09 -4.35
CA HIS A 90 -2.13 0.97 -3.76
C HIS A 90 -0.75 1.41 -3.29
N LEU A 91 -0.30 0.83 -2.17
CA LEU A 91 1.07 0.90 -1.71
C LEU A 91 1.90 -0.17 -2.40
N SER A 92 3.10 0.18 -2.85
CA SER A 92 4.08 -0.76 -3.41
C SER A 92 5.48 -0.33 -2.99
N VAL A 93 6.44 -1.22 -3.16
CA VAL A 93 7.86 -0.91 -2.98
C VAL A 93 8.46 -0.55 -4.33
N THR A 94 9.33 0.47 -4.35
CA THR A 94 10.06 0.81 -5.58
C THR A 94 11.14 -0.23 -5.88
N ARG A 95 11.69 -0.21 -7.10
CA ARG A 95 12.77 -1.12 -7.52
C ARG A 95 13.97 -1.16 -6.58
N PHE A 96 14.30 -0.04 -5.92
CA PHE A 96 15.43 0.08 -5.00
C PHE A 96 14.99 0.17 -3.53
N GLY A 97 13.69 0.03 -3.28
CA GLY A 97 13.13 0.03 -1.95
C GLY A 97 13.43 -1.26 -1.20
N LYS A 98 13.17 -1.24 0.11
CA LYS A 98 13.43 -2.38 0.99
C LYS A 98 12.26 -2.59 1.94
N ILE A 99 11.95 -3.84 2.22
CA ILE A 99 10.99 -4.24 3.23
C ILE A 99 11.77 -4.83 4.40
N LYS A 100 11.41 -4.43 5.62
CA LYS A 100 11.97 -5.00 6.85
C LYS A 100 10.85 -5.26 7.83
N ARG A 101 10.75 -6.48 8.33
CA ARG A 101 9.94 -6.77 9.51
C ARG A 101 10.63 -6.15 10.72
N VAL A 102 9.93 -5.26 11.42
CA VAL A 102 10.45 -4.51 12.57
C VAL A 102 9.73 -4.86 13.88
N GLY A 103 8.61 -5.58 13.80
CA GLY A 103 7.86 -6.06 14.95
C GLY A 103 6.65 -6.90 14.54
N GLU A 104 5.78 -7.16 15.51
CA GLU A 104 4.54 -7.93 15.39
C GLU A 104 3.55 -7.42 16.45
N ASP A 105 2.25 -7.37 16.12
CA ASP A 105 1.07 -7.14 16.98
C ASP A 105 1.00 -5.87 17.87
N THR A 106 2.08 -5.10 17.96
CA THR A 106 2.25 -4.01 18.93
C THR A 106 2.01 -2.61 18.35
N MET A 107 1.63 -2.51 17.08
CA MET A 107 1.37 -1.23 16.42
C MET A 107 -0.10 -0.83 16.55
N LEU A 108 -0.36 0.42 16.96
CA LEU A 108 -1.70 1.01 16.91
C LEU A 108 -2.10 1.30 15.47
N PHE A 109 -3.32 0.93 15.08
CA PHE A 109 -3.82 1.14 13.72
C PHE A 109 -5.31 1.47 13.68
N LYS A 110 -5.79 1.92 12.50
CA LYS A 110 -7.19 2.06 12.15
C LYS A 110 -7.46 1.38 10.83
N GLU A 111 -8.52 0.58 10.76
CA GLU A 111 -8.97 -0.01 9.49
C GLU A 111 -9.62 1.01 8.57
N GLN A 112 -10.20 2.07 9.14
CA GLN A 112 -10.93 3.09 8.40
C GLN A 112 -10.32 4.50 8.59
N PRO A 113 -10.31 5.33 7.52
CA PRO A 113 -10.76 5.00 6.17
C PRO A 113 -9.78 4.07 5.43
N ASN A 114 -10.31 3.24 4.53
CA ASN A 114 -9.49 2.51 3.56
C ASN A 114 -9.20 3.40 2.34
N PHE A 115 -7.94 3.81 2.20
CA PHE A 115 -7.49 4.71 1.13
C PHE A 115 -7.46 4.05 -0.26
N SER A 116 -7.62 2.73 -0.33
CA SER A 116 -7.81 2.00 -1.58
C SER A 116 -9.26 1.96 -2.06
N ASP A 117 -10.24 2.36 -1.24
CA ASP A 117 -11.65 2.40 -1.69
C ASP A 117 -11.97 3.68 -2.47
N THR A 118 -11.12 4.70 -2.38
CA THR A 118 -11.27 5.94 -3.13
C THR A 118 -10.83 5.75 -4.57
N MET A 119 -11.75 6.00 -5.51
CA MET A 119 -11.45 6.00 -6.94
C MET A 119 -10.80 7.32 -7.36
N TRP A 120 -9.59 7.23 -7.90
CA TRP A 120 -8.84 8.32 -8.49
C TRP A 120 -9.09 8.32 -10.00
N VAL A 121 -10.00 9.21 -10.42
CA VAL A 121 -10.31 9.47 -11.82
C VAL A 121 -9.73 10.81 -12.24
N THR A 122 -9.34 10.93 -13.51
CA THR A 122 -9.09 12.24 -14.12
C THR A 122 -10.42 12.98 -14.30
N GLU A 123 -10.39 14.32 -14.40
CA GLU A 123 -11.61 15.12 -14.65
C GLU A 123 -12.35 14.65 -15.90
N ASP A 124 -11.62 14.27 -16.95
CA ASP A 124 -12.17 13.74 -18.20
C ASP A 124 -12.84 12.36 -18.04
N GLU A 125 -12.32 11.51 -17.16
CA GLU A 125 -12.91 10.20 -16.84
C GLU A 125 -14.12 10.34 -15.92
N ALA A 126 -14.07 11.25 -14.94
CA ALA A 126 -15.20 11.59 -14.10
C ALA A 126 -16.38 12.13 -14.94
N ALA A 127 -16.10 13.01 -15.90
CA ALA A 127 -17.10 13.56 -16.81
C ALA A 127 -17.78 12.48 -17.67
N LYS A 128 -17.02 11.50 -18.18
CA LYS A 128 -17.56 10.37 -18.97
C LYS A 128 -18.38 9.40 -18.11
N MET A 129 -17.99 9.18 -16.86
CA MET A 129 -18.75 8.34 -15.92
C MET A 129 -20.07 9.01 -15.52
N ALA A 130 -20.09 10.32 -15.28
CA ALA A 130 -21.32 11.06 -14.99
C ALA A 130 -22.31 11.05 -16.18
N GLN A 131 -21.80 11.16 -17.42
CA GLN A 131 -22.62 11.16 -18.64
C GLN A 131 -23.19 9.78 -19.01
N SER A 132 -22.64 8.68 -18.48
CA SER A 132 -23.14 7.33 -18.75
C SER A 132 -24.24 6.87 -17.80
N SER A 133 -24.37 7.48 -16.61
CA SER A 133 -25.47 7.24 -15.68
C SER A 133 -26.77 8.00 -16.01
N GLU A 134 -26.71 9.02 -16.87
CA GLU A 134 -27.89 9.81 -17.28
C GLU A 134 -28.65 9.23 -18.50
N ASN A 135 -28.10 8.21 -19.17
CA ASN A 135 -28.70 7.58 -20.35
C ASN A 135 -29.32 6.19 -20.08
N VAL A 136 -29.71 5.91 -18.83
CA VAL A 136 -30.49 4.71 -18.45
C VAL A 136 -31.89 5.10 -18.01
#